data_AF-A0A2E8NPP6-F1
#
_entry.id   AF-A0A2E8NPP6-F1
#
_cell.length_a   1.000
_cell.length_b   1.000
_cell.length_c   1.000
_cell.angle_alpha   90.00
_cell.angle_beta   90.00
_cell.angle_gamma   90.00
#
_symmetry.space_group_name_H-M   'P 1'
#
loop_
_entity.id
_entity.type
_entity.pdbx_description
1 polymer ?
#
loop_
_entity_poly.entity_id
_entity_poly.type
_entity_poly.pdbx_seq_one_letter_code
_entity_poly.pdbx_strand_id
1 'polypeptide(L)'
;MGRYIPTPAFFTFDPIIRSPSVLLPAVLKSIDGEHRDLLKIMEGGDLGLKFVEGRGIGLDVGTLLFLCCAQWESDVSAPMPLVSSHSM
;
A
#
# COMPACT_ATOMS: atom_id res chain seq x y z
N MET A 1 -19.85 24.32 30.71
CA MET A 1 -19.23 24.38 29.37
C MET A 1 -18.41 23.11 29.19
N GLY A 2 -19.03 22.07 28.61
CA GLY A 2 -18.38 20.78 28.39
C GLY A 2 -17.21 20.94 27.42
N ARG A 3 -16.05 20.45 27.82
CA ARG A 3 -14.83 20.46 27.00
C ARG A 3 -15.11 19.60 25.76
N TYR A 4 -15.25 20.23 24.60
CA TYR A 4 -15.41 19.51 23.33
C TYR A 4 -14.17 18.64 23.12
N ILE A 5 -14.36 17.32 23.13
CA ILE A 5 -13.34 16.37 22.70
C ILE A 5 -13.56 16.23 21.20
N PRO A 6 -12.63 16.73 20.35
CA PRO A 6 -12.78 16.56 18.91
C PRO A 6 -12.87 15.06 18.61
N THR A 7 -13.83 14.68 17.76
CA THR A 7 -13.90 13.32 17.23
C THR A 7 -12.53 13.01 16.65
N PRO A 8 -11.86 11.90 17.06
CA PRO A 8 -10.61 11.52 16.43
C PRO A 8 -10.88 11.48 14.94
N ALA A 9 -10.11 12.23 14.15
CA ALA A 9 -10.13 12.04 12.71
C ALA A 9 -9.84 10.55 12.54
N PHE A 10 -10.84 9.78 12.09
CA PHE A 10 -10.61 8.40 11.72
C PHE A 10 -9.59 8.47 10.57
N PHE A 11 -8.30 8.36 10.92
CA PHE A 11 -7.19 8.09 10.00
C PHE A 11 -7.30 6.64 9.48
N THR A 12 -8.52 6.15 9.29
CA THR A 12 -8.83 4.71 9.20
C THR A 12 -9.34 4.35 7.82
N PHE A 13 -8.88 5.07 6.82
CA PHE A 13 -9.04 4.64 5.45
C PHE A 13 -7.69 4.80 4.78
N ASP A 14 -6.92 3.72 4.82
CA ASP A 14 -5.82 3.53 3.90
C ASP A 14 -6.43 3.52 2.50
N PRO A 15 -6.15 4.53 1.65
CA PRO A 15 -6.72 4.61 0.32
C PRO A 15 -6.28 3.39 -0.49
N ILE A 16 -7.20 2.45 -0.68
CA ILE A 16 -7.02 1.34 -1.62
C ILE A 16 -7.19 1.94 -3.02
N ILE A 17 -6.06 2.18 -3.67
CA ILE A 17 -6.01 2.78 -5.01
C ILE A 17 -5.90 1.75 -6.13
N ARG A 18 -5.59 0.49 -5.78
CA ARG A 18 -5.47 -0.61 -6.74
C ARG A 18 -6.39 -1.76 -6.36
N SER A 19 -7.06 -2.34 -7.36
CA SER A 19 -7.94 -3.48 -7.12
C SER A 19 -7.14 -4.73 -6.75
N PRO A 20 -7.46 -5.41 -5.64
CA PRO A 20 -6.82 -6.67 -5.27
C PRO A 20 -6.93 -7.74 -6.36
N SER A 21 -8.04 -7.77 -7.11
CA SER A 21 -8.25 -8.74 -8.19
C SER A 21 -7.24 -8.60 -9.34
N VAL A 22 -6.72 -7.40 -9.57
CA VAL A 22 -5.71 -7.11 -10.59
C VAL A 22 -4.30 -7.43 -10.07
N LEU A 23 -4.05 -7.17 -8.78
CA LEU A 23 -2.75 -7.38 -8.14
C LEU A 23 -2.47 -8.84 -7.79
N LEU A 24 -3.49 -9.60 -7.37
CA LEU A 24 -3.33 -10.95 -6.82
C LEU A 24 -2.51 -11.89 -7.73
N PRO A 25 -2.73 -11.96 -9.07
CA PRO A 25 -1.93 -12.81 -9.94
C PRO A 25 -0.44 -12.43 -9.93
N ALA A 26 -0.12 -11.13 -9.90
CA ALA A 26 1.26 -10.64 -9.88
C ALA A 26 1.91 -10.82 -8.50
N VAL A 27 1.14 -10.69 -7.42
CA VAL A 27 1.57 -10.93 -6.04
C VAL A 27 1.96 -12.40 -5.84
N LEU A 28 1.16 -13.34 -6.36
CA LEU A 28 1.46 -14.77 -6.25
C LEU A 28 2.79 -15.12 -6.94
N LYS A 29 3.00 -14.63 -8.17
CA LYS A 29 4.28 -14.79 -8.88
C LYS A 29 5.46 -14.15 -8.13
N SER A 30 5.23 -12.97 -7.55
CA SER A 30 6.23 -12.24 -6.80
C SER A 30 6.69 -12.99 -5.54
N ILE A 31 5.80 -13.76 -4.91
CA ILE A 31 6.16 -14.62 -3.77
C ILE A 31 7.11 -15.74 -4.19
N ASP A 32 6.95 -16.26 -5.40
CA ASP A 32 7.85 -17.26 -5.98
C ASP A 32 9.15 -16.65 -6.55
N GLY A 33 9.29 -15.32 -6.47
CA GLY A 33 10.50 -14.59 -6.90
C GLY A 33 10.41 -13.98 -8.30
N GLU A 34 9.25 -14.03 -8.96
CA GLU A 34 9.00 -13.38 -10.25
C GLU A 34 8.31 -12.02 -10.05
N HIS A 35 9.09 -10.93 -10.02
CA HIS A 35 8.57 -9.62 -9.59
C HIS A 35 8.19 -8.68 -10.75
N ARG A 36 8.58 -9.02 -11.99
CA ARG A 36 8.41 -8.16 -13.18
C ARG A 36 6.98 -7.64 -13.38
N ASP A 37 5.99 -8.52 -13.28
CA ASP A 37 4.59 -8.16 -13.48
C ASP A 37 4.10 -7.21 -12.37
N LEU A 38 4.51 -7.48 -11.12
CA LEU A 38 4.13 -6.67 -9.96
C LEU A 38 4.73 -5.27 -10.07
N LEU A 39 6.04 -5.17 -10.35
CA LEU A 39 6.74 -3.90 -10.52
C LEU A 39 6.16 -3.05 -11.66
N LYS A 40 5.68 -3.70 -12.73
CA LYS A 40 5.01 -3.02 -13.84
C LYS A 40 3.66 -2.42 -13.41
N ILE A 41 2.86 -3.13 -12.62
CA ILE A 41 1.58 -2.63 -12.09
C ILE A 41 1.79 -1.51 -11.07
N MET A 42 2.89 -1.56 -10.33
CA MET A 42 3.24 -0.55 -9.34
C MET A 42 3.83 0.74 -9.94
N GLU A 43 4.09 0.77 -11.26
CA GLU A 43 4.66 1.93 -11.96
C GLU A 43 5.97 2.46 -11.31
N GLY A 44 6.73 1.59 -10.66
CA GLY A 44 7.94 1.98 -9.92
C GLY A 44 7.69 2.65 -8.57
N GLY A 45 6.47 2.57 -8.03
CA GLY A 45 6.18 2.98 -6.66
C GLY A 45 7.07 2.24 -5.66
N ASP A 46 7.77 3.00 -4.82
CA ASP A 46 8.64 2.44 -3.79
C ASP A 46 7.79 1.98 -2.60
N LEU A 47 7.88 0.70 -2.25
CA LEU A 47 7.30 0.12 -1.04
C LEU A 47 8.34 -0.02 0.08
N GLY A 48 9.56 0.49 -0.12
CA GLY A 48 10.69 0.22 0.78
C GLY A 48 11.13 -1.25 0.78
N LEU A 49 10.57 -2.07 -0.12
CA LEU A 49 10.86 -3.49 -0.26
C LEU A 49 11.92 -3.71 -1.34
N LYS A 50 12.89 -4.58 -1.05
CA LYS A 50 13.91 -5.00 -2.01
C LYS A 50 13.44 -6.21 -2.79
N PHE A 51 13.02 -5.98 -4.02
CA PHE A 51 12.70 -7.05 -4.98
C PHE A 51 13.99 -7.56 -5.63
N VAL A 52 14.26 -8.86 -5.51
CA VAL A 52 15.43 -9.52 -6.11
C VAL A 52 14.92 -10.70 -6.91
N GLU A 53 14.99 -10.60 -8.25
CA GLU A 53 14.50 -11.66 -9.15
C GLU A 53 15.09 -13.04 -8.79
N GLY A 54 14.21 -14.04 -8.78
CA GLY A 54 14.53 -15.41 -8.37
C GLY A 54 14.57 -15.63 -6.85
N ARG A 55 14.30 -14.61 -6.03
CA ARG A 55 14.16 -14.73 -4.58
C ARG A 55 12.83 -14.14 -4.12
N GLY A 56 11.98 -14.98 -3.53
CA GLY A 56 10.75 -14.54 -2.88
C GLY A 56 10.97 -13.48 -1.80
N ILE A 57 9.99 -12.61 -1.61
CA ILE A 57 10.11 -11.39 -0.79
C ILE A 57 10.05 -11.63 0.73
N GLY A 58 9.77 -12.87 1.16
CA GLY A 58 9.69 -13.26 2.58
C GLY A 58 8.45 -12.73 3.31
N LEU A 59 7.48 -12.16 2.59
CA LEU A 59 6.18 -11.75 3.10
C LEU A 59 5.11 -12.75 2.67
N ASP A 60 4.04 -12.88 3.45
CA ASP A 60 2.87 -13.63 3.04
C ASP A 60 2.05 -12.88 1.98
N VAL A 61 1.18 -13.62 1.29
CA VAL A 61 0.32 -13.11 0.20
C VAL A 61 -0.54 -11.93 0.68
N GLY A 62 -1.13 -12.03 1.86
CA GLY A 62 -2.05 -11.02 2.37
C GLY A 62 -1.32 -9.71 2.67
N THR A 63 -0.18 -9.80 3.34
CA THR A 63 0.64 -8.62 3.66
C THR A 63 1.14 -7.94 2.39
N LEU A 64 1.70 -8.71 1.44
CA LEU A 64 2.21 -8.12 0.18
C LEU A 64 1.07 -7.48 -0.63
N LEU A 65 -0.09 -8.15 -0.71
CA LEU A 65 -1.26 -7.62 -1.40
C LEU A 65 -1.75 -6.31 -0.77
N PHE A 66 -1.82 -6.24 0.56
CA PHE A 66 -2.20 -5.03 1.28
C PHE A 66 -1.26 -3.87 0.96
N LEU A 67 0.06 -4.09 1.04
CA LEU A 67 1.06 -3.08 0.73
C LEU A 67 0.93 -2.56 -0.72
N CYS A 68 0.66 -3.43 -1.68
CA CYS A 68 0.48 -3.04 -3.07
C CYS A 68 -0.86 -2.30 -3.34
N CYS A 69 -1.90 -2.60 -2.55
CA CYS A 69 -3.22 -1.99 -2.68
C CYS A 69 -3.28 -0.55 -2.18
N ALA A 70 -2.54 -0.24 -1.10
CA ALA A 70 -2.55 1.07 -0.46
C ALA A 70 -1.78 2.14 -1.26
N GLN A 71 -2.18 3.40 -1.09
CA GLN A 71 -1.39 4.57 -1.49
C GLN A 71 -0.52 5.00 -0.33
N TRP A 72 0.80 4.96 -0.53
CA TRP A 72 1.78 5.38 0.48
C TRP A 72 2.19 6.83 0.29
N GLU A 73 2.53 7.48 1.39
CA GLU A 73 3.27 8.74 1.38
C GLU A 73 4.62 8.57 0.68
N SER A 74 5.21 9.69 0.26
CA SER A 74 6.48 9.68 -0.51
C SER A 74 7.68 9.12 0.25
N ASP A 75 7.60 9.04 1.58
CA ASP A 75 8.60 8.42 2.47
C ASP A 75 8.26 6.96 2.82
N VAL A 76 7.14 6.43 2.33
CA VAL A 76 6.61 5.09 2.62
C VAL A 76 6.36 4.85 4.13
N SER A 77 6.31 5.90 4.94
CA SER A 77 6.16 5.76 6.39
C SER A 77 4.73 5.45 6.80
N ALA A 78 3.74 5.93 6.03
CA ALA A 78 2.33 5.72 6.30
C ALA A 78 1.50 5.78 5.00
N PRO A 79 0.30 5.15 4.98
CA PRO A 79 -0.67 5.38 3.92
C PRO A 79 -1.16 6.84 3.90
N MET A 80 -1.36 7.40 2.71
CA MET A 80 -1.88 8.76 2.58
C MET A 80 -3.28 8.89 3.20
N PRO A 81 -3.60 9.94 3.94
CA PRO A 81 -4.96 10.16 4.40
C PRO A 81 -5.90 10.54 3.23
N LEU A 82 -7.13 9.98 3.23
CA LEU A 82 -8.16 10.31 2.22
C LEU A 82 -8.63 11.78 2.24
N VAL A 83 -8.42 12.50 3.35
CA VAL A 83 -8.92 13.87 3.52
C VAL A 83 -7.76 14.85 3.35
N SER A 84 -7.64 15.44 2.16
CA SER A 84 -7.00 16.74 2.04
C SER A 84 -7.93 17.74 2.72
N SER A 85 -7.50 18.27 3.86
CA SER A 85 -8.28 19.29 4.56
C SER A 85 -8.28 20.55 3.70
N HIS A 86 -9.37 20.78 2.95
CA HIS A 86 -9.76 22.11 2.53
C HIS A 86 -9.99 22.95 3.78
N SER A 87 -9.02 23.77 4.13
CA SER A 87 -9.16 24.92 5.02
C SER A 87 -8.12 25.96 4.64
N MET A 88 -8.34 26.60 3.50
CA MET A 88 -8.10 28.03 3.29
C MET A 88 -9.11 28.54 2.26
#